data_AF-A0A9W4EVL5-F1
#
_entry.id   AF-A0A9W4EVL5-F1
#
_cell.length_a   1.000
_cell.length_b   1.000
_cell.length_c   1.000
_cell.angle_alpha   90.00
_cell.angle_beta   90.00
_cell.angle_gamma   90.00
#
_symmetry.space_group_name_H-M   'P 1'
#
loop_
_entity.id
_entity.type
_entity.pdbx_description
1 polymer ?
#
loop_
_entity_poly.entity_id
_entity_poly.type
_entity_poly.pdbx_seq_one_letter_code
_entity_poly.pdbx_strand_id
1 'polypeptide(L)'
;MKPPADNNKEGAESHKLESESKPIWKSMSMFLVPLLLSNVLQSVGQLFGMVVVGRWLGVNDLAAISAFFPLFFLLVSFVIGIGSGSSILIGQAFGAKNEDRLKAIVGTTLTFTFIIGVVLAIIGSIFAMDIMRLMERQKILLK
;
A
#
# COMPACT_ATOMS: atom_id res chain seq x y z
N MET A 1 40.28 57.24 -14.23
CA MET A 1 38.90 57.23 -14.74
C MET A 1 38.55 55.83 -15.20
N LYS A 2 37.78 55.07 -14.40
CA LYS A 2 37.18 53.80 -14.82
C LYS A 2 35.67 53.97 -14.69
N PRO A 3 34.89 53.79 -15.77
CA PRO A 3 33.44 54.01 -15.78
C PRO A 3 32.68 52.97 -14.93
N PRO A 4 31.41 53.27 -14.56
CA PRO A 4 30.69 52.65 -13.45
C PRO A 4 30.32 51.18 -13.68
N ALA A 5 30.20 50.46 -12.57
CA ALA A 5 29.71 49.08 -12.51
C ALA A 5 28.31 48.98 -13.13
N ASP A 6 28.21 48.12 -14.13
CA ASP A 6 26.97 47.71 -14.81
C ASP A 6 26.19 46.76 -13.89
N ASN A 7 25.52 47.36 -12.90
CA ASN A 7 24.65 46.67 -11.93
C ASN A 7 23.32 46.21 -12.56
N ASN A 8 23.18 46.29 -13.89
CA ASN A 8 21.93 46.11 -14.60
C ASN A 8 21.78 44.72 -15.26
N LYS A 9 22.76 43.83 -15.06
CA LYS A 9 22.74 42.45 -15.59
C LYS A 9 22.25 41.41 -14.59
N GLU A 10 22.40 41.67 -13.29
CA GLU A 10 21.98 40.71 -12.25
C GLU A 10 20.45 40.66 -12.06
N GLY A 11 19.74 41.77 -12.30
CA GLY A 11 18.27 41.83 -12.22
C GLY A 11 17.53 41.19 -13.38
N ALA A 12 18.20 40.97 -14.53
CA ALA A 12 17.59 40.38 -15.72
C ALA A 12 17.75 38.85 -15.79
N GLU A 13 18.74 38.27 -15.09
CA GLU A 13 18.93 36.83 -15.00
C GLU A 13 18.15 36.20 -13.85
N SER A 14 17.93 36.90 -12.73
CA SER A 14 17.12 36.37 -11.63
C SER A 14 15.64 36.17 -12.01
N HIS A 15 15.09 37.03 -12.87
CA HIS A 15 13.70 36.93 -13.35
C HIS A 15 13.47 35.85 -14.43
N LYS A 16 14.52 35.26 -15.00
CA LYS A 16 14.40 34.18 -16.01
C LYS A 16 14.39 32.79 -15.40
N LEU A 17 14.75 32.66 -14.13
CA LEU A 17 14.83 31.40 -13.40
C LEU A 17 13.49 31.04 -12.74
N GLU A 18 12.53 31.97 -12.74
CA GLU A 18 11.21 31.81 -12.13
C GLU A 18 10.11 31.36 -13.12
N SER A 19 10.36 31.42 -14.44
CA SER A 19 9.33 31.19 -15.47
C SER A 19 9.42 29.88 -16.26
N GLU A 20 10.41 29.01 -15.98
CA GLU A 20 10.45 27.64 -16.52
C GLU A 20 10.07 26.55 -15.50
N SER A 21 9.54 26.93 -14.34
CA SER A 21 8.85 25.98 -13.47
C SER A 21 7.48 25.68 -14.08
N LYS A 22 7.40 24.65 -14.93
CA LYS A 22 6.10 23.97 -15.17
C LYS A 22 5.48 23.78 -13.80
N PRO A 23 4.28 24.31 -13.54
CA PRO A 23 3.75 24.37 -12.18
C PRO A 23 3.76 22.96 -11.62
N ILE A 24 4.58 22.73 -10.61
CA ILE A 24 4.77 21.42 -9.96
C ILE A 24 3.40 20.87 -9.53
N TRP A 25 2.48 21.78 -9.19
CA TRP A 25 1.06 21.55 -8.95
C TRP A 25 0.32 20.81 -10.08
N LYS A 26 0.65 21.04 -11.35
CA LYS A 26 0.03 20.35 -12.50
C LYS A 26 0.52 18.91 -12.64
N SER A 27 1.80 18.65 -12.36
CA SER A 27 2.33 17.28 -12.28
C SER A 27 1.85 16.54 -11.04
N MET A 28 1.78 17.22 -9.89
CA MET A 28 1.26 16.65 -8.65
C MET A 28 -0.22 16.31 -8.77
N SER A 29 -1.04 17.18 -9.38
CA SER A 29 -2.47 16.90 -9.60
C SER A 29 -2.70 15.76 -10.60
N MET A 30 -1.90 15.66 -11.66
CA MET A 30 -1.97 14.52 -12.59
C MET A 30 -1.57 13.18 -11.94
N PHE A 31 -0.81 13.20 -10.83
CA PHE A 31 -0.48 12.01 -10.03
C PHE A 31 -1.50 11.77 -8.90
N LEU A 32 -2.00 12.84 -8.28
CA LEU A 32 -3.01 12.77 -7.21
C LEU A 32 -4.35 12.24 -7.71
N VAL A 33 -4.80 12.68 -8.89
CA VAL A 33 -6.08 12.23 -9.46
C VAL A 33 -6.15 10.70 -9.58
N PRO A 34 -5.20 10.01 -10.25
CA PRO A 34 -5.22 8.56 -10.32
C PRO A 34 -4.96 7.89 -8.97
N LEU A 35 -4.15 8.48 -8.08
CA LEU A 35 -3.91 7.94 -6.73
C LEU A 35 -5.19 7.95 -5.88
N LEU A 36 -5.91 9.07 -5.86
CA LEU A 36 -7.18 9.22 -5.14
C LEU A 36 -8.24 8.31 -5.74
N LEU A 37 -8.34 8.27 -7.06
CA LEU A 37 -9.28 7.38 -7.75
C LEU A 37 -8.99 5.91 -7.41
N SER A 38 -7.73 5.50 -7.42
CA SER A 38 -7.32 4.15 -7.01
C SER A 38 -7.73 3.83 -5.57
N ASN A 39 -7.53 4.74 -4.63
CA ASN A 39 -7.94 4.57 -3.23
C ASN A 39 -9.46 4.49 -3.08
N VAL A 40 -10.22 5.31 -3.81
CA VAL A 40 -11.70 5.28 -3.81
C VAL A 40 -12.20 3.96 -4.38
N LEU A 41 -11.69 3.52 -5.54
CA LEU A 41 -12.06 2.24 -6.14
C LEU A 41 -11.74 1.07 -5.21
N GLN A 42 -10.58 1.10 -4.55
CA GLN A 42 -10.20 0.10 -3.58
C GLN A 42 -11.18 0.06 -2.39
N SER A 43 -11.53 1.23 -1.83
CA SER A 43 -12.46 1.34 -0.70
C SER A 43 -13.86 0.86 -1.08
N VAL A 44 -14.36 1.26 -2.25
CA VAL A 44 -15.63 0.81 -2.81
C VAL A 44 -15.63 -0.71 -2.99
N GLY A 45 -14.54 -1.29 -3.51
CA GLY A 45 -14.39 -2.74 -3.63
C GLY A 45 -14.47 -3.47 -2.28
N GLN A 46 -13.83 -2.93 -1.23
CA GLN A 46 -13.93 -3.49 0.12
C GLN A 46 -15.37 -3.43 0.66
N LEU A 47 -16.07 -2.30 0.45
CA LEU A 47 -17.47 -2.15 0.85
C LEU A 47 -18.39 -3.10 0.09
N PHE A 48 -18.21 -3.26 -1.22
CA PHE A 48 -18.96 -4.24 -2.02
C PHE A 48 -18.72 -5.66 -1.52
N GLY A 49 -17.47 -6.04 -1.24
CA GLY A 49 -17.14 -7.33 -0.64
C GLY A 49 -17.89 -7.56 0.67
N MET A 50 -17.89 -6.57 1.56
CA MET A 50 -18.61 -6.63 2.83
C MET A 50 -20.13 -6.73 2.66
N VAL A 51 -20.73 -5.97 1.74
CA VAL A 51 -22.17 -5.99 1.48
C VAL A 51 -22.60 -7.30 0.83
N VAL A 52 -21.82 -7.80 -0.14
CA VAL A 52 -22.10 -9.09 -0.79
C VAL A 52 -21.96 -10.22 0.20
N VAL A 53 -20.85 -10.29 0.95
CA VAL A 53 -20.68 -11.29 2.02
C VAL A 53 -21.81 -11.17 3.04
N GLY A 54 -22.09 -9.96 3.54
CA GLY A 54 -23.13 -9.73 4.55
C GLY A 54 -24.57 -10.05 4.11
N ARG A 55 -24.86 -10.05 2.80
CA ARG A 55 -26.19 -10.46 2.29
C ARG A 55 -26.31 -11.96 2.07
N TRP A 56 -25.20 -12.68 1.95
CA TRP A 56 -25.15 -14.14 1.73
C TRP A 56 -24.91 -14.92 3.04
N LEU A 57 -24.26 -14.29 4.03
CA LEU A 57 -23.88 -14.87 5.30
C LEU A 57 -24.93 -14.44 6.36
N GLY A 58 -25.66 -15.41 6.92
CA GLY A 58 -26.66 -15.15 7.97
C GLY A 58 -26.02 -14.65 9.27
N VAL A 59 -26.82 -14.27 10.27
CA VAL A 59 -26.36 -13.68 11.55
C VAL A 59 -25.23 -14.48 12.24
N ASN A 60 -25.20 -15.81 12.06
CA ASN A 60 -24.13 -16.69 12.57
C ASN A 60 -22.78 -16.52 11.87
N ASP A 61 -22.78 -16.25 10.58
CA ASP A 61 -21.55 -16.07 9.80
C ASP A 61 -20.93 -14.69 10.04
N LEU A 62 -21.75 -13.68 10.33
CA LEU A 62 -21.29 -12.34 10.68
C LEU A 62 -20.56 -12.31 12.04
N ALA A 63 -20.97 -13.16 12.99
CA ALA A 63 -20.28 -13.36 14.27
C ALA A 63 -18.93 -14.06 14.10
N ALA A 64 -18.81 -14.98 13.15
CA ALA A 64 -17.53 -15.60 12.81
C ALA A 64 -16.57 -14.57 12.18
N ILE A 65 -17.07 -13.68 11.30
CA ILE A 65 -16.27 -12.61 10.70
C ILE A 65 -15.72 -11.64 11.76
N SER A 66 -16.52 -11.25 12.77
CA SER A 66 -16.04 -10.33 13.81
C SER A 66 -14.96 -10.95 14.70
N ALA A 67 -15.03 -12.26 14.97
CA ALA A 67 -13.98 -13.00 15.66
C ALA A 67 -12.70 -13.15 14.82
N PHE A 68 -12.83 -13.21 13.49
CA PHE A 68 -11.69 -13.29 12.56
C PHE A 68 -11.06 -11.92 12.23
N PHE A 69 -11.80 -10.83 12.48
CA PHE A 69 -11.39 -9.49 12.10
C PHE A 69 -10.03 -9.06 12.69
N PRO A 70 -9.71 -9.29 13.98
CA PRO A 70 -8.40 -8.95 14.54
C PRO A 70 -7.25 -9.73 13.90
N LEU A 71 -7.46 -11.00 13.59
CA LEU A 71 -6.48 -11.84 12.92
C LEU A 71 -6.24 -11.38 11.49
N PHE A 72 -7.32 -11.13 10.74
CA PHE A 72 -7.25 -10.59 9.39
C PHE A 72 -6.53 -9.23 9.36
N PHE A 73 -6.84 -8.35 10.31
CA PHE A 73 -6.20 -7.06 10.46
C PHE A 73 -4.69 -7.20 10.69
N LEU A 74 -4.27 -8.07 11.62
CA LEU A 74 -2.86 -8.35 11.90
C LEU A 74 -2.14 -8.84 10.63
N LEU A 75 -2.77 -9.76 9.90
CA LEU A 75 -2.26 -10.30 8.64
C LEU A 75 -2.02 -9.20 7.60
N VAL A 76 -3.04 -8.37 7.38
CA VAL A 76 -3.00 -7.27 6.40
C VAL A 76 -1.96 -6.23 6.82
N SER A 77 -1.91 -5.84 8.10
CA SER A 77 -0.90 -4.91 8.61
C SER A 77 0.52 -5.44 8.42
N PHE A 78 0.74 -6.74 8.62
CA PHE A 78 2.04 -7.36 8.40
C PHE A 78 2.46 -7.29 6.92
N VAL A 79 1.55 -7.64 6.01
CA VAL A 79 1.78 -7.55 4.55
C VAL A 79 2.08 -6.12 4.12
N ILE A 80 1.30 -5.14 4.60
CA ILE A 80 1.53 -3.72 4.32
C ILE A 80 2.89 -3.27 4.87
N GLY A 81 3.27 -3.71 6.07
CA GLY A 81 4.56 -3.39 6.68
C GLY A 81 5.75 -3.87 5.83
N ILE A 82 5.70 -5.13 5.37
CA ILE A 82 6.74 -5.69 4.49
C ILE A 82 6.76 -4.99 3.13
N GLY A 83 5.60 -4.74 2.53
CA GLY A 83 5.49 -4.03 1.26
C GLY A 83 6.06 -2.62 1.34
N SER A 84 5.74 -1.90 2.42
CA SER A 84 6.26 -0.56 2.68
C SER A 84 7.79 -0.56 2.88
N GLY A 85 8.31 -1.46 3.73
CA GLY A 85 9.76 -1.59 3.94
C GLY A 85 10.53 -1.96 2.68
N SER A 86 9.97 -2.85 1.86
CA SER A 86 10.56 -3.24 0.57
C SER A 86 10.54 -2.10 -0.45
N SER A 87 9.44 -1.35 -0.53
CA SER A 87 9.31 -0.18 -1.41
C SER A 87 10.36 0.90 -1.10
N ILE A 88 10.66 1.14 0.19
CA ILE A 88 11.71 2.08 0.62
C ILE A 88 13.09 1.61 0.11
N LEU A 89 13.43 0.34 0.31
CA LEU A 89 14.71 -0.22 -0.16
C LEU A 89 14.85 -0.14 -1.69
N ILE A 90 13.76 -0.43 -2.42
CA ILE A 90 13.71 -0.30 -3.88
C ILE A 90 13.92 1.16 -4.30
N GLY A 91 13.25 2.11 -3.65
CA GLY A 91 13.40 3.54 -3.92
C GLY A 91 14.82 4.06 -3.69
N GLN A 92 15.49 3.59 -2.62
CA GLN A 92 16.89 3.92 -2.35
C GLN A 92 17.84 3.35 -3.40
N ALA A 93 17.64 2.10 -3.82
CA ALA A 93 18.49 1.47 -4.84
C ALA A 93 18.28 2.07 -6.23
N PHE A 94 17.04 2.41 -6.58
CA PHE A 94 16.71 3.11 -7.82
C PHE A 94 17.32 4.52 -7.86
N GLY A 95 17.24 5.27 -6.75
CA GLY A 95 17.88 6.58 -6.62
C GLY A 95 19.41 6.54 -6.71
N ALA A 96 20.03 5.44 -6.25
CA ALA A 96 21.48 5.25 -6.32
C ALA A 96 22.00 4.78 -7.69
N LYS A 97 21.14 4.60 -8.72
CA LYS A 97 21.48 4.07 -10.06
C LYS A 97 22.27 2.76 -10.04
N ASN A 98 22.14 1.95 -8.99
CA ASN A 98 22.88 0.71 -8.84
C ASN A 98 22.00 -0.47 -9.26
N GLU A 99 22.12 -0.87 -10.52
CA GLU A 99 21.28 -1.93 -11.11
C GLU A 99 21.53 -3.32 -10.50
N ASP A 100 22.74 -3.61 -10.05
CA ASP A 100 23.05 -4.88 -9.37
C ASP A 100 22.34 -4.96 -8.02
N ARG A 101 22.35 -3.87 -7.24
CA ARG A 101 21.59 -3.79 -6.00
C ARG A 101 20.09 -3.82 -6.26
N LEU A 102 19.61 -3.21 -7.33
CA LEU A 102 18.19 -3.26 -7.70
C LEU A 102 17.75 -4.70 -7.97
N LYS A 103 18.51 -5.47 -8.77
CA LYS A 103 18.22 -6.88 -9.05
C LYS A 103 18.26 -7.73 -7.78
N ALA A 104 19.25 -7.51 -6.91
CA ALA A 104 19.36 -8.22 -5.64
C ALA A 104 18.17 -7.91 -4.70
N ILE A 105 17.74 -6.65 -4.62
CA ILE A 105 16.59 -6.23 -3.80
C ILE A 105 15.29 -6.80 -4.37
N VAL A 106 15.08 -6.74 -5.68
CA VAL A 106 13.89 -7.32 -6.32
C VAL A 106 13.85 -8.84 -6.10
N GLY A 107 14.98 -9.53 -6.30
CA GLY A 107 15.08 -10.97 -6.06
C GLY A 107 14.80 -11.32 -4.60
N THR A 108 15.40 -10.59 -3.66
CA THR A 108 15.17 -10.79 -2.22
C THR A 108 13.72 -10.50 -1.85
N THR A 109 13.14 -9.40 -2.36
CA THR A 109 11.74 -9.02 -2.09
C THR A 109 10.78 -10.08 -2.62
N LEU A 110 11.05 -10.62 -3.81
CA LEU A 110 10.22 -11.66 -4.42
C LEU A 110 10.27 -12.96 -3.61
N THR A 111 11.48 -13.43 -3.25
CA THR A 111 11.65 -14.62 -2.42
C THR A 111 11.05 -14.41 -1.02
N PHE A 112 11.23 -13.24 -0.42
CA PHE A 112 10.68 -12.91 0.89
C PHE A 112 9.15 -12.88 0.86
N THR A 113 8.56 -12.22 -0.15
CA THR A 113 7.10 -12.22 -0.38
C THR A 113 6.57 -13.63 -0.59
N PHE A 114 7.29 -14.48 -1.33
CA PHE A 114 6.90 -15.88 -1.53
C PHE A 114 6.90 -16.68 -0.22
N ILE A 115 7.96 -16.57 0.58
CA ILE A 115 8.06 -17.23 1.89
C ILE A 115 6.94 -16.76 2.81
N ILE A 116 6.69 -15.45 2.88
CA ILE A 116 5.60 -14.88 3.66
C ILE A 116 4.26 -15.39 3.17
N GLY A 117 4.03 -15.44 1.86
CA GLY A 117 2.81 -16.01 1.28
C GLY A 117 2.58 -17.46 1.70
N VAL A 118 3.62 -18.29 1.70
CA VAL A 118 3.54 -19.69 2.17
C VAL A 118 3.26 -19.77 3.66
N VAL A 119 3.96 -18.98 4.49
CA VAL A 119 3.73 -18.93 5.94
C VAL A 119 2.30 -18.48 6.24
N LEU A 120 1.81 -17.46 5.55
CA LEU A 120 0.45 -16.96 5.66
C LEU A 120 -0.59 -18.00 5.25
N ALA A 121 -0.34 -18.77 4.18
CA ALA A 121 -1.23 -19.85 3.76
C ALA A 121 -1.34 -20.97 4.82
N ILE A 122 -0.21 -21.34 5.43
CA ILE A 122 -0.17 -22.34 6.51
C ILE A 122 -0.92 -21.83 7.74
N ILE A 123 -0.63 -20.60 8.19
CA ILE A 123 -1.30 -19.98 9.34
C ILE A 123 -2.80 -19.86 9.05
N GLY A 124 -3.18 -19.37 7.88
CA GLY A 124 -4.58 -19.25 7.46
C GLY A 124 -5.33 -20.59 7.48
N SER A 125 -4.68 -21.68 7.06
CA SER A 125 -5.27 -23.02 7.09
C SER A 125 -5.51 -23.53 8.52
N ILE A 126 -4.60 -23.24 9.46
CA ILE A 126 -4.74 -23.63 10.87
C ILE A 126 -5.89 -22.86 11.53
N PHE A 127 -5.94 -21.53 11.36
CA PHE A 127 -6.99 -20.69 11.93
C PHE A 127 -8.38 -20.95 11.32
N ALA A 128 -8.44 -21.35 10.03
CA ALA A 128 -9.69 -21.80 9.42
C ALA A 128 -10.25 -23.04 10.12
N MET A 129 -9.38 -23.94 10.59
CA MET A 129 -9.76 -25.15 11.31
C MET A 129 -10.30 -24.84 12.72
N ASP A 130 -9.73 -23.84 13.40
CA ASP A 130 -10.24 -23.37 14.70
C ASP A 130 -11.60 -22.68 14.59
N ILE A 131 -11.84 -21.90 13.53
CA ILE A 131 -13.17 -21.33 13.26
C ILE A 131 -14.19 -22.43 12.99
N MET A 132 -13.85 -23.45 12.18
CA MET A 132 -14.76 -24.56 11.89
C MET A 132 -15.18 -25.28 13.17
N ARG A 133 -14.24 -25.53 14.08
CA ARG A 133 -14.49 -26.21 15.36
C ARG A 133 -15.31 -25.38 16.33
N LEU A 134 -15.14 -24.05 16.35
CA LEU A 134 -15.93 -23.17 17.20
C LEU A 134 -17.38 -23.06 16.71
N MET A 135 -17.56 -23.01 15.39
CA MET A 135 -18.88 -22.94 14.75
C MET A 135 -19.68 -24.24 14.90
N GLU A 136 -19.00 -25.40 14.82
CA GLU A 136 -19.61 -26.71 15.09
C GLU A 136 -20.10 -26.81 16.54
N ARG A 137 -19.35 -26.25 17.50
CA ARG A 137 -19.71 -26.25 18.92
C ARG A 137 -20.94 -25.38 19.24
N GLN A 138 -21.14 -24.25 18.54
CA GLN A 138 -22.34 -23.43 18.72
C GLN A 138 -23.61 -24.05 18.11
N LYS A 139 -23.49 -24.85 17.06
CA LYS A 139 -24.66 -25.52 16.43
C LYS A 139 -25.30 -26.60 17.32
N ILE A 140 -24.55 -27.14 18.28
CA ILE A 140 -25.00 -28.23 19.16
C ILE A 140 -25.76 -27.71 20.40
N LEU A 141 -25.58 -26.45 20.81
CA LEU A 141 -26.23 -25.88 22.01
C LEU A 141 -27.62 -25.26 21.77
N LEU A 142 -28.11 -25.28 20.53
CA LEU A 142 -29.42 -24.73 20.13
C LEU A 142 -30.41 -25.80 19.63
N LYS A 143 -30.16 -27.09 19.93
CA LYS A 143 -31.12 -28.18 19.71
C LYS A 143 -31.43 -28.86 21.03
#